data_AF-A0A5J5L252-F1
#
_entry.id   AF-A0A5J5L252-F1
#
_cell.length_a   1.000
_cell.length_b   1.000
_cell.length_c   1.000
_cell.angle_alpha   90.00
_cell.angle_beta   90.00
_cell.angle_gamma   90.00
#
_symmetry.space_group_name_H-M   'P 1'
#
loop_
_entity.id
_entity.type
_entity.pdbx_description
1 polymer ?
#
loop_
_entity_poly.entity_id
_entity_poly.type
_entity_poly.pdbx_seq_one_letter_code
_entity_poly.pdbx_strand_id
1 'polypeptide(L)'
;MSSPRGSEDEDGTILNHKKASNATAVRRWLEMAARDLQDHADVLNALNVFPVADEDTGTNLALTVSTASEAAGVLETPDLSELVTLAGQAALEEARGNSGTLFSVFLTALGHGLEGADRLTAAYLADAMSAGSVRAWSVLSDPVPGTMLSVLREAAAVGVPREGEAGSNQQLAAYLLQLVGAAQEAVLASSHSLEVLRGTRKVDAGALGMLIILDALRRAVAGHEPAGPQLWAGSGEATDGAEPDAEEIHPVDEVLARIGYDLYPPVDDADTAVLEALREANSGVEIMATLDLTALDAAAVRYELAERGDSVIVSAVSQLDDDTWRWRVHVHVEDQQMALEVLRGRGTPRNITVTGLAKEDRMRRVRVDSADLD
;
A
#
# COMPACT_ATOMS: atom_id res chain seq x y z
N MET A 1 30.88 -34.14 -37.50
CA MET A 1 30.97 -33.23 -36.34
C MET A 1 29.89 -32.18 -36.52
N SER A 2 28.68 -32.45 -36.04
CA SER A 2 27.60 -31.45 -36.00
C SER A 2 27.82 -30.56 -34.79
N SER A 3 27.83 -29.24 -35.01
CA SER A 3 27.92 -28.24 -33.94
C SER A 3 26.55 -28.05 -33.28
N PRO A 4 26.45 -28.11 -31.94
CA PRO A 4 25.33 -27.51 -31.21
C PRO A 4 25.76 -26.09 -30.82
N ARG A 5 25.39 -25.09 -31.63
CA ARG A 5 25.54 -23.66 -31.28
C ARG A 5 24.24 -22.87 -31.53
N GLY A 6 23.12 -23.54 -31.76
CA GLY A 6 21.85 -22.89 -32.11
C GLY A 6 20.86 -22.73 -30.95
N SER A 7 21.00 -23.50 -29.86
CA SER A 7 19.98 -23.52 -28.80
C SER A 7 20.23 -22.51 -27.67
N GLU A 8 21.49 -22.25 -27.30
CA GLU A 8 21.81 -21.35 -26.17
C GLU A 8 21.54 -19.87 -26.51
N ASP A 9 21.80 -19.45 -27.75
CA ASP A 9 21.58 -18.07 -28.20
C ASP A 9 20.07 -17.75 -28.39
N GLU A 10 19.27 -18.72 -28.83
CA GLU A 10 17.81 -18.58 -28.97
C GLU A 10 17.10 -18.56 -27.61
N ASP A 11 17.47 -19.46 -26.69
CA ASP A 11 16.90 -19.50 -25.33
C ASP A 11 17.22 -18.23 -24.54
N GLY A 12 18.45 -17.71 -24.65
CA GLY A 12 18.86 -16.44 -24.03
C GLY A 12 18.08 -15.23 -24.57
N THR A 13 17.81 -15.20 -25.87
CA THR A 13 17.04 -14.11 -26.50
C THR A 13 15.57 -14.16 -26.07
N ILE A 14 14.95 -15.35 -26.02
CA ILE A 14 13.56 -15.52 -25.59
C ILE A 14 13.39 -15.16 -24.11
N LEU A 15 14.34 -15.54 -23.25
CA LEU A 15 14.32 -15.20 -21.82
C LEU A 15 14.39 -13.69 -21.61
N ASN A 16 15.28 -13.00 -22.33
CA ASN A 16 15.42 -11.55 -22.25
C ASN A 16 14.15 -10.81 -22.71
N HIS A 17 13.49 -11.29 -23.77
CA HIS A 17 12.20 -10.72 -24.20
C HIS A 17 11.10 -10.88 -23.14
N LYS A 18 11.03 -12.03 -22.48
CA LYS A 18 10.04 -12.26 -21.41
C LYS A 18 10.29 -11.38 -20.19
N LYS A 19 11.55 -11.24 -19.77
CA LYS A 19 11.95 -10.34 -18.67
C LYS A 19 11.56 -8.89 -18.98
N ALA A 20 11.90 -8.41 -20.18
CA ALA A 20 11.52 -7.06 -20.63
C ALA A 20 9.99 -6.83 -20.68
N SER A 21 9.23 -7.84 -21.14
CA SER A 21 7.75 -7.76 -21.16
C SER A 21 7.16 -7.67 -19.75
N ASN A 22 7.70 -8.42 -18.78
CA ASN A 22 7.21 -8.38 -17.41
C ASN A 22 7.61 -7.09 -16.70
N ALA A 23 8.83 -6.59 -16.92
CA ALA A 23 9.25 -5.29 -16.42
C ALA A 23 8.34 -4.17 -16.94
N THR A 24 7.91 -4.25 -18.20
CA THR A 24 6.92 -3.34 -18.79
C THR A 24 5.57 -3.45 -18.08
N ALA A 25 5.11 -4.67 -17.78
CA ALA A 25 3.86 -4.89 -17.04
C ALA A 25 3.91 -4.33 -15.61
N VAL A 26 5.05 -4.44 -14.91
CA VAL A 26 5.25 -3.87 -13.57
C VAL A 26 5.22 -2.33 -13.61
N ARG A 27 5.89 -1.71 -14.58
CA ARG A 27 5.84 -0.25 -14.75
C ARG A 27 4.43 0.24 -15.01
N ARG A 28 3.74 -0.44 -15.93
CA ARG A 28 2.33 -0.18 -16.23
C ARG A 28 1.45 -0.35 -14.99
N TRP A 29 1.69 -1.39 -14.19
CA TRP A 29 0.95 -1.60 -12.94
C TRP A 29 1.10 -0.41 -11.99
N LEU A 30 2.34 0.00 -11.67
CA LEU A 30 2.58 1.11 -10.75
C LEU A 30 2.02 2.43 -11.28
N GLU A 31 2.14 2.67 -12.59
CA GLU A 31 1.57 3.84 -13.25
C GLU A 31 0.03 3.86 -13.21
N MET A 32 -0.62 2.72 -13.45
CA MET A 32 -2.07 2.58 -13.33
C MET A 32 -2.52 2.78 -11.88
N ALA A 33 -1.86 2.11 -10.93
CA ALA A 33 -2.17 2.23 -9.51
C ALA A 33 -2.02 3.69 -9.00
N ALA A 34 -0.97 4.40 -9.41
CA ALA A 34 -0.76 5.79 -9.07
C ALA A 34 -1.92 6.67 -9.58
N ARG A 35 -2.30 6.52 -10.85
CA ARG A 35 -3.43 7.27 -11.43
C ARG A 35 -4.75 6.95 -10.74
N ASP A 36 -5.06 5.67 -10.55
CA ASP A 36 -6.32 5.25 -9.97
C ASP A 36 -6.49 5.76 -8.53
N LEU A 37 -5.39 5.76 -7.75
CA LEU A 37 -5.37 6.36 -6.41
C LEU A 37 -5.51 7.88 -6.45
N GLN A 38 -4.90 8.57 -7.41
CA GLN A 38 -5.08 10.02 -7.59
C GLN A 38 -6.54 10.36 -7.88
N ASP A 39 -7.17 9.62 -8.81
CA ASP A 39 -8.57 9.82 -9.19
C ASP A 39 -9.54 9.56 -8.02
N HIS A 40 -9.13 8.75 -7.03
CA HIS A 40 -9.97 8.34 -5.90
C HIS A 40 -9.47 8.86 -4.56
N ALA A 41 -8.50 9.78 -4.56
CA ALA A 41 -7.90 10.30 -3.34
C ALA A 41 -8.96 10.92 -2.43
N ASP A 42 -9.88 11.71 -2.98
CA ASP A 42 -10.96 12.36 -2.23
C ASP A 42 -11.93 11.35 -1.60
N VAL A 43 -12.25 10.26 -2.31
CA VAL A 43 -13.09 9.17 -1.79
C VAL A 43 -12.40 8.47 -0.62
N LEU A 44 -11.12 8.12 -0.78
CA LEU A 44 -10.32 7.50 0.26
C LEU A 44 -10.15 8.43 1.48
N ASN A 45 -9.95 9.73 1.24
CA ASN A 45 -9.85 10.75 2.29
C ASN A 45 -11.18 10.88 3.06
N ALA A 46 -12.32 10.83 2.38
CA ALA A 46 -13.65 10.87 3.02
C ALA A 46 -13.98 9.62 3.85
N LEU A 47 -13.36 8.47 3.51
CA LEU A 47 -13.43 7.23 4.26
C LEU A 47 -12.45 7.18 5.44
N ASN A 48 -11.40 8.01 5.42
CA ASN A 48 -10.32 7.97 6.41
C ASN A 48 -10.78 8.43 7.79
N VAL A 49 -11.17 7.46 8.62
CA VAL A 49 -11.63 7.66 10.00
C VAL A 49 -10.82 6.85 11.01
N PHE A 50 -9.81 6.09 10.57
CA PHE A 50 -8.98 5.19 11.39
C PHE A 50 -7.55 5.06 10.83
N PRO A 51 -6.50 4.94 11.68
CA PRO A 51 -6.50 5.16 13.13
C PRO A 51 -6.65 6.64 13.48
N VAL A 52 -6.22 7.52 12.58
CA VAL A 52 -6.39 8.96 12.67
C VAL A 52 -7.34 9.38 11.57
N ALA A 53 -8.36 10.15 11.93
CA ALA A 53 -9.33 10.68 10.97
C ALA A 53 -8.77 11.96 10.33
N ASP A 54 -7.62 11.87 9.67
CA ASP A 54 -6.84 12.99 9.09
C ASP A 54 -7.14 13.34 7.64
N GLU A 55 -8.05 12.61 7.02
CA GLU A 55 -8.54 12.89 5.66
C GLU A 55 -7.38 12.96 4.63
N ASP A 56 -6.29 12.21 4.86
CA ASP A 56 -5.13 12.23 3.97
C ASP A 56 -4.71 10.85 3.43
N THR A 57 -5.33 9.75 3.86
CA THR A 57 -4.94 8.38 3.44
C THR A 57 -4.88 8.21 1.92
N GLY A 58 -5.86 8.75 1.19
CA GLY A 58 -5.88 8.73 -0.27
C GLY A 58 -4.74 9.51 -0.87
N THR A 59 -4.54 10.74 -0.41
CA THR A 59 -3.45 11.63 -0.83
C THR A 59 -2.07 11.01 -0.56
N ASN A 60 -1.88 10.44 0.62
CA ASN A 60 -0.63 9.82 1.06
C ASN A 60 -0.30 8.56 0.24
N LEU A 61 -1.28 7.70 -0.01
CA LEU A 61 -1.09 6.53 -0.88
C LEU A 61 -0.82 6.94 -2.33
N ALA A 62 -1.60 7.88 -2.89
CA ALA A 62 -1.40 8.36 -4.25
C ALA A 62 0.01 8.92 -4.47
N LEU A 63 0.50 9.76 -3.56
CA LEU A 63 1.86 10.31 -3.62
C LEU A 63 2.93 9.22 -3.49
N THR A 64 2.76 8.29 -2.54
CA THR A 64 3.73 7.21 -2.31
C THR A 64 3.83 6.28 -3.51
N VAL A 65 2.70 5.88 -4.09
CA VAL A 65 2.66 5.02 -5.29
C VAL A 65 3.16 5.78 -6.52
N SER A 66 2.94 7.10 -6.60
CA SER A 66 3.53 7.94 -7.66
C SER A 66 5.06 7.91 -7.59
N THR A 67 5.66 8.04 -6.40
CA THR A 67 7.12 7.89 -6.23
C THR A 67 7.61 6.51 -6.68
N ALA A 68 6.90 5.44 -6.32
CA ALA A 68 7.22 4.09 -6.79
C ALA A 68 7.19 4.00 -8.33
N SER A 69 6.16 4.57 -8.95
CA SER A 69 5.97 4.59 -10.40
C SER A 69 7.06 5.38 -11.12
N GLU A 70 7.41 6.56 -10.62
CA GLU A 70 8.48 7.41 -11.17
C GLU A 70 9.84 6.70 -11.08
N ALA A 71 10.16 6.12 -9.92
CA ALA A 71 11.37 5.33 -9.74
C ALA A 71 11.41 4.13 -10.70
N ALA A 72 10.31 3.36 -10.76
CA ALA A 72 10.18 2.26 -11.70
C ALA A 72 10.28 2.71 -13.16
N GLY A 73 9.91 3.94 -13.51
CA GLY A 73 9.99 4.50 -14.86
C GLY A 73 11.43 4.75 -15.34
N VAL A 74 12.32 5.16 -14.44
CA VAL A 74 13.72 5.54 -14.77
C VAL A 74 14.73 4.41 -14.61
N LEU A 75 14.40 3.33 -13.88
CA LEU A 75 15.28 2.18 -13.72
C LEU A 75 15.47 1.44 -15.05
N GLU A 76 16.69 1.12 -15.46
CA GLU A 76 16.96 0.38 -16.70
C GLU A 76 17.28 -1.11 -16.43
N THR A 77 16.38 -1.80 -15.74
CA THR A 77 16.53 -3.23 -15.43
C THR A 77 15.37 -4.08 -15.96
N PRO A 78 15.64 -5.24 -16.57
CA PRO A 78 14.64 -6.24 -16.90
C PRO A 78 14.37 -7.21 -15.72
N ASP A 79 15.14 -7.14 -14.63
CA ASP A 79 14.97 -7.98 -13.45
C ASP A 79 13.78 -7.49 -12.60
N LEU A 80 12.84 -8.40 -12.32
CA LEU A 80 11.62 -8.06 -11.58
C LEU A 80 11.88 -7.80 -10.11
N SER A 81 12.77 -8.57 -9.50
CA SER A 81 13.13 -8.40 -8.10
C SER A 81 13.79 -7.04 -7.91
N GLU A 82 14.78 -6.73 -8.74
CA GLU A 82 15.47 -5.43 -8.69
C GLU A 82 14.50 -4.27 -8.95
N LEU A 83 13.68 -4.34 -10.00
CA LEU A 83 12.74 -3.28 -10.36
C LEU A 83 11.75 -2.96 -9.23
N VAL A 84 11.11 -4.00 -8.69
CA VAL A 84 10.07 -3.85 -7.66
C VAL A 84 10.69 -3.45 -6.32
N THR A 85 11.84 -4.03 -5.96
CA THR A 85 12.55 -3.70 -4.72
C THR A 85 12.99 -2.24 -4.71
N LEU A 86 13.65 -1.77 -5.77
CA LEU A 86 14.13 -0.38 -5.85
C LEU A 86 12.97 0.63 -5.92
N ALA A 87 11.87 0.29 -6.60
CA ALA A 87 10.65 1.10 -6.58
C ALA A 87 10.04 1.19 -5.17
N GLY A 88 10.00 0.08 -4.44
CA GLY A 88 9.57 0.03 -3.04
C GLY A 88 10.46 0.84 -2.10
N GLN A 89 11.78 0.78 -2.28
CA GLN A 89 12.73 1.57 -1.50
C GLN A 89 12.56 3.07 -1.74
N ALA A 90 12.45 3.49 -3.00
CA ALA A 90 12.20 4.89 -3.34
C ALA A 90 10.88 5.39 -2.73
N ALA A 91 9.82 4.58 -2.81
CA ALA A 91 8.55 4.86 -2.18
C ALA A 91 8.67 4.96 -0.65
N LEU A 92 9.49 4.11 -0.02
CA LEU A 92 9.68 4.12 1.44
C LEU A 92 10.45 5.35 1.93
N GLU A 93 11.42 5.84 1.15
CA GLU A 93 12.16 7.06 1.47
C GLU A 93 11.26 8.30 1.49
N GLU A 94 10.30 8.37 0.55
CA GLU A 94 9.36 9.48 0.41
C GLU A 94 7.97 9.19 0.99
N ALA A 95 7.81 8.03 1.65
CA ALA A 95 6.53 7.58 2.17
C ALA A 95 5.94 8.63 3.11
N ARG A 96 4.61 8.78 3.00
CA ARG A 96 3.81 9.67 3.83
C ARG A 96 2.75 8.88 4.56
N GLY A 97 2.60 9.17 5.85
CA GLY A 97 1.62 8.49 6.68
C GLY A 97 1.90 6.99 6.85
N ASN A 98 1.05 6.35 7.65
CA ASN A 98 1.18 4.94 7.98
C ASN A 98 0.91 4.06 6.74
N SER A 99 -0.16 4.39 6.00
CA SER A 99 -0.59 3.67 4.79
C SER A 99 0.48 3.67 3.68
N GLY A 100 1.12 4.82 3.42
CA GLY A 100 2.21 4.90 2.44
C GLY A 100 3.45 4.11 2.89
N THR A 101 3.80 4.21 4.17
CA THR A 101 4.93 3.45 4.74
C THR A 101 4.70 1.93 4.63
N LEU A 102 3.51 1.45 5.02
CA LEU A 102 3.15 0.03 4.93
C LEU A 102 3.13 -0.48 3.49
N PHE A 103 2.56 0.28 2.55
CA PHE A 103 2.61 -0.08 1.14
C PHE A 103 4.05 -0.22 0.63
N SER A 104 4.92 0.72 0.98
CA SER A 104 6.31 0.71 0.53
C SER A 104 7.12 -0.46 1.11
N VAL A 105 6.85 -0.79 2.39
CA VAL A 105 7.40 -1.98 3.06
C VAL A 105 6.91 -3.26 2.38
N PHE A 106 5.63 -3.35 2.06
CA PHE A 106 5.05 -4.45 1.29
C PHE A 106 5.71 -4.57 -0.09
N LEU A 107 5.81 -3.46 -0.84
CA LEU A 107 6.35 -3.46 -2.21
C LEU A 107 7.82 -3.90 -2.23
N THR A 108 8.62 -3.43 -1.26
CA THR A 108 10.02 -3.85 -1.13
C THR A 108 10.14 -5.36 -0.88
N ALA A 109 9.32 -5.91 0.02
CA ALA A 109 9.33 -7.35 0.30
C ALA A 109 8.72 -8.20 -0.82
N LEU A 110 7.74 -7.67 -1.55
CA LEU A 110 7.23 -8.27 -2.79
C LEU A 110 8.37 -8.41 -3.80
N GLY A 111 9.18 -7.37 -3.99
CA GLY A 111 10.36 -7.41 -4.86
C GLY A 111 11.34 -8.52 -4.48
N HIS A 112 11.73 -8.60 -3.21
CA HIS A 112 12.59 -9.68 -2.73
C HIS A 112 11.99 -11.07 -2.96
N GLY A 113 10.67 -11.23 -2.79
CA GLY A 113 10.00 -12.51 -3.05
C GLY A 113 9.99 -12.93 -4.53
N LEU A 114 10.36 -12.04 -5.45
CA LEU A 114 10.54 -12.32 -6.88
C LEU A 114 11.99 -12.66 -7.24
N GLU A 115 12.89 -12.83 -6.26
CA GLU A 115 14.28 -13.19 -6.53
C GLU A 115 14.40 -14.49 -7.36
N GLY A 116 15.22 -14.44 -8.41
CA GLY A 116 15.39 -15.56 -9.34
C GLY A 116 14.21 -15.80 -10.29
N ALA A 117 13.18 -14.93 -10.29
CA ALA A 117 12.07 -15.06 -11.21
C ALA A 117 12.46 -14.65 -12.64
N ASP A 118 12.59 -15.63 -13.54
CA ASP A 118 12.82 -15.37 -14.96
C ASP A 118 11.59 -14.77 -15.66
N ARG A 119 10.40 -14.98 -15.09
CA ARG A 119 9.15 -14.38 -15.52
C ARG A 119 8.17 -14.33 -14.36
N LEU A 120 7.22 -13.40 -14.45
CA LEU A 120 6.10 -13.37 -13.52
C LEU A 120 5.19 -14.58 -13.78
N THR A 121 4.98 -15.39 -12.74
CA THR A 121 4.04 -16.52 -12.76
C THR A 121 3.17 -16.48 -11.50
N ALA A 122 2.08 -17.24 -11.49
CA ALA A 122 1.23 -17.35 -10.29
C ALA A 122 2.01 -17.82 -9.05
N ALA A 123 2.97 -18.75 -9.22
CA ALA A 123 3.76 -19.27 -8.10
C ALA A 123 4.69 -18.19 -7.52
N TYR A 124 5.51 -17.54 -8.37
CA TYR A 124 6.38 -16.44 -7.93
C TYR A 124 5.60 -15.29 -7.30
N LEU A 125 4.44 -14.93 -7.88
CA LEU A 125 3.62 -13.88 -7.31
C LEU A 125 3.01 -14.29 -5.96
N ALA A 126 2.57 -15.55 -5.80
CA ALA A 126 2.04 -16.03 -4.52
C ALA A 126 3.11 -16.03 -3.42
N ASP A 127 4.32 -16.49 -3.72
CA ASP A 127 5.44 -16.44 -2.79
C ASP A 127 5.79 -14.99 -2.41
N ALA A 128 5.82 -14.09 -3.40
CA ALA A 128 6.07 -12.68 -3.19
C ALA A 128 4.97 -12.00 -2.36
N MET A 129 3.69 -12.30 -2.61
CA MET A 129 2.57 -11.77 -1.84
C MET A 129 2.64 -12.23 -0.38
N SER A 130 3.01 -13.50 -0.15
CA SER A 130 3.24 -14.05 1.19
C SER A 130 4.38 -13.32 1.91
N ALA A 131 5.53 -13.14 1.26
CA ALA A 131 6.65 -12.39 1.81
C ALA A 131 6.28 -10.94 2.15
N GLY A 132 5.60 -10.26 1.22
CA GLY A 132 5.09 -8.89 1.41
C GLY A 132 4.12 -8.77 2.58
N SER A 133 3.18 -9.70 2.69
CA SER A 133 2.19 -9.74 3.77
C SER A 133 2.86 -9.95 5.14
N VAL A 134 3.74 -10.95 5.26
CA VAL A 134 4.51 -11.20 6.49
C VAL A 134 5.32 -9.96 6.89
N ARG A 135 5.98 -9.31 5.93
CA ARG A 135 6.76 -8.12 6.20
C ARG A 135 5.89 -6.97 6.70
N ALA A 136 4.78 -6.66 6.02
CA ALA A 136 3.86 -5.59 6.40
C ALA A 136 3.28 -5.78 7.81
N TRP A 137 2.97 -7.03 8.19
CA TRP A 137 2.52 -7.33 9.55
C TRP A 137 3.64 -7.17 10.60
N SER A 138 4.85 -7.65 10.29
CA SER A 138 5.96 -7.66 11.27
C SER A 138 6.54 -6.29 11.62
N VAL A 139 6.34 -5.29 10.75
CA VAL A 139 6.94 -3.97 10.91
C VAL A 139 6.22 -3.10 11.94
N LEU A 140 4.94 -3.41 12.21
CA LEU A 140 4.11 -2.72 13.18
C LEU A 140 4.27 -3.31 14.57
N SER A 141 4.33 -2.46 15.59
CA SER A 141 4.35 -2.91 16.99
C SER A 141 3.00 -3.46 17.45
N ASP A 142 1.88 -2.88 16.99
CA ASP A 142 0.53 -3.36 17.26
C ASP A 142 -0.31 -3.40 15.96
N PRO A 143 -0.27 -4.50 15.19
CA PRO A 143 -0.97 -4.59 13.93
C PRO A 143 -2.48 -4.81 14.11
N VAL A 144 -3.29 -3.99 13.44
CA VAL A 144 -4.75 -3.98 13.61
C VAL A 144 -5.46 -4.74 12.48
N PRO A 145 -6.22 -5.82 12.77
CA PRO A 145 -7.08 -6.48 11.80
C PRO A 145 -8.18 -5.55 11.26
N GLY A 146 -8.59 -5.77 10.01
CA GLY A 146 -9.60 -4.94 9.35
C GLY A 146 -9.03 -3.72 8.62
N THR A 147 -7.71 -3.52 8.68
CA THR A 147 -7.00 -2.50 7.88
C THR A 147 -6.48 -3.09 6.56
N MET A 148 -5.68 -2.33 5.80
CA MET A 148 -4.84 -2.84 4.69
C MET A 148 -4.15 -4.18 4.99
N LEU A 149 -3.75 -4.41 6.24
CA LEU A 149 -3.11 -5.66 6.65
C LEU A 149 -3.97 -6.90 6.42
N SER A 150 -5.29 -6.78 6.61
CA SER A 150 -6.24 -7.87 6.32
C SER A 150 -6.34 -8.13 4.83
N VAL A 151 -6.36 -7.09 4.00
CA VAL A 151 -6.34 -7.24 2.53
C VAL A 151 -5.08 -7.99 2.08
N LEU A 152 -3.91 -7.58 2.57
CA LEU A 152 -2.64 -8.25 2.27
C LEU A 152 -2.63 -9.71 2.75
N ARG A 153 -3.18 -9.99 3.92
CA ARG A 153 -3.27 -11.35 4.47
C ARG A 153 -4.15 -12.25 3.62
N GLU A 154 -5.38 -11.82 3.31
CA GLU A 154 -6.31 -12.62 2.53
C GLU A 154 -5.82 -12.80 1.09
N ALA A 155 -5.27 -11.75 0.47
CA ALA A 155 -4.67 -11.83 -0.86
C ALA A 155 -3.48 -12.81 -0.91
N ALA A 156 -2.62 -12.82 0.12
CA ALA A 156 -1.49 -13.74 0.24
C ALA A 156 -1.90 -15.19 0.54
N ALA A 157 -3.08 -15.40 1.14
CA ALA A 157 -3.60 -16.73 1.44
C ALA A 157 -4.18 -17.45 0.20
N VAL A 158 -4.39 -16.73 -0.91
CA VAL A 158 -4.87 -17.31 -2.16
C VAL A 158 -3.83 -18.30 -2.70
N GLY A 159 -4.26 -19.55 -2.87
CA GLY A 159 -3.42 -20.60 -3.45
C GLY A 159 -3.33 -20.49 -4.97
N VAL A 160 -2.23 -20.99 -5.54
CA VAL A 160 -2.07 -21.08 -7.00
C VAL A 160 -3.15 -22.00 -7.59
N PRO A 161 -4.00 -21.51 -8.52
CA PRO A 161 -5.08 -22.29 -9.07
C PRO A 161 -4.57 -23.43 -9.95
N ARG A 162 -5.37 -24.50 -10.06
CA ARG A 162 -5.10 -25.62 -10.98
C ARG A 162 -5.51 -25.34 -12.42
N GLU A 163 -6.21 -24.23 -12.66
CA GLU A 163 -6.61 -23.81 -14.00
C GLU A 163 -5.41 -23.28 -14.78
N GLY A 164 -5.25 -23.74 -16.04
CA GLY A 164 -4.12 -23.43 -16.89
C GLY A 164 -2.89 -24.30 -16.62
N GLU A 165 -1.95 -24.31 -17.56
CA GLU A 165 -0.67 -24.99 -17.38
C GLU A 165 0.19 -24.27 -16.33
N ALA A 166 1.01 -25.02 -15.58
CA ALA A 166 1.85 -24.47 -14.53
C ALA A 166 2.79 -23.37 -15.07
N GLY A 167 2.68 -22.19 -14.49
CA GLY A 167 3.44 -20.99 -14.88
C GLY A 167 2.91 -20.28 -16.14
N SER A 168 1.83 -20.74 -16.76
CA SER A 168 1.25 -20.06 -17.92
C SER A 168 0.61 -18.72 -17.56
N ASN A 169 0.44 -17.85 -18.56
CA ASN A 169 -0.29 -16.58 -18.41
C ASN A 169 -1.76 -16.81 -18.03
N GLN A 170 -2.37 -17.93 -18.46
CA GLN A 170 -3.73 -18.29 -18.08
C GLN A 170 -3.83 -18.56 -16.57
N GLN A 171 -2.89 -19.33 -16.02
CA GLN A 171 -2.85 -19.59 -14.57
C GLN A 171 -2.59 -18.30 -13.77
N LEU A 172 -1.71 -17.43 -14.26
CA LEU A 172 -1.46 -16.12 -13.64
C LEU A 172 -2.71 -15.24 -13.66
N ALA A 173 -3.45 -15.19 -14.78
CA ALA A 173 -4.69 -14.43 -14.87
C ALA A 173 -5.77 -14.96 -13.92
N ALA A 174 -5.93 -16.28 -13.84
CA ALA A 174 -6.86 -16.92 -12.90
C ALA A 174 -6.48 -16.64 -11.44
N TYR A 175 -5.18 -16.70 -11.12
CA TYR A 175 -4.66 -16.37 -9.79
C TYR A 175 -4.97 -14.93 -9.40
N LEU A 176 -4.67 -13.97 -10.28
CA LEU A 176 -4.92 -12.54 -10.02
C LEU A 176 -6.40 -12.23 -9.84
N LEU A 177 -7.30 -12.93 -10.54
CA LEU A 177 -8.74 -12.78 -10.34
C LEU A 177 -9.17 -13.22 -8.93
N GLN A 178 -8.68 -14.38 -8.47
CA GLN A 178 -8.96 -14.88 -7.13
C GLN A 178 -8.33 -14.01 -6.04
N LEU A 179 -7.10 -13.52 -6.29
CA LEU A 179 -6.40 -12.59 -5.40
C LEU A 179 -7.19 -11.30 -5.19
N VAL A 180 -7.67 -10.67 -6.27
CA VAL A 180 -8.48 -9.45 -6.19
C VAL A 180 -9.83 -9.72 -5.53
N GLY A 181 -10.45 -10.88 -5.77
CA GLY A 181 -11.68 -11.29 -5.08
C GLY A 181 -11.49 -11.40 -3.57
N ALA A 182 -10.42 -12.07 -3.11
CA ALA A 182 -10.10 -12.18 -1.69
C ALA A 182 -9.80 -10.81 -1.06
N ALA A 183 -9.09 -9.94 -1.78
CA ALA A 183 -8.84 -8.57 -1.36
C ALA A 183 -10.16 -7.77 -1.20
N GLN A 184 -11.09 -7.92 -2.15
CA GLN A 184 -12.41 -7.28 -2.11
C GLN A 184 -13.22 -7.75 -0.89
N GLU A 185 -13.28 -9.06 -0.64
CA GLU A 185 -13.95 -9.61 0.55
C GLU A 185 -13.36 -9.06 1.85
N ALA A 186 -12.03 -8.91 1.93
CA ALA A 186 -11.36 -8.33 3.08
C ALA A 186 -11.70 -6.84 3.29
N VAL A 187 -11.85 -6.07 2.21
CA VAL A 187 -12.32 -4.67 2.28
C VAL A 187 -13.74 -4.63 2.83
N LEU A 188 -14.65 -5.45 2.31
CA LEU A 188 -16.04 -5.50 2.81
C LEU A 188 -16.09 -5.90 4.29
N ALA A 189 -15.25 -6.85 4.71
CA ALA A 189 -15.18 -7.31 6.10
C ALA A 189 -14.60 -6.26 7.07
N SER A 190 -13.90 -5.24 6.59
CA SER A 190 -13.31 -4.19 7.44
C SER A 190 -14.36 -3.43 8.25
N SER A 191 -15.56 -3.21 7.69
CA SER A 191 -16.66 -2.49 8.34
C SER A 191 -17.16 -3.17 9.62
N HIS A 192 -16.99 -4.48 9.71
CA HIS A 192 -17.36 -5.28 10.88
C HIS A 192 -16.17 -5.58 11.80
N SER A 193 -14.96 -5.58 11.26
CA SER A 193 -13.74 -5.95 11.97
C SER A 193 -13.23 -4.80 12.85
N LEU A 194 -13.31 -3.57 12.36
CA LEU A 194 -12.91 -2.37 13.10
C LEU A 194 -14.08 -1.84 13.90
N GLU A 195 -13.95 -1.79 15.23
CA GLU A 195 -15.02 -1.32 16.12
C GLU A 195 -15.48 0.09 15.77
N VAL A 196 -14.53 0.96 15.40
CA VAL A 196 -14.79 2.34 14.96
C VAL A 196 -15.63 2.43 13.68
N LEU A 197 -15.62 1.40 12.84
CA LEU A 197 -16.39 1.37 11.60
C LEU A 197 -17.74 0.68 11.75
N ARG A 198 -17.96 -0.07 12.85
CA ARG A 198 -19.23 -0.78 13.08
C ARG A 198 -20.37 0.22 13.15
N GLY A 199 -21.41 -0.01 12.36
CA GLY A 199 -22.56 0.88 12.25
C GLY A 199 -22.38 2.02 11.25
N THR A 200 -21.15 2.47 10.99
CA THR A 200 -20.86 3.65 10.15
C THR A 200 -21.06 3.45 8.64
N ARG A 201 -21.27 2.20 8.20
CA ARG A 201 -21.41 1.80 6.78
C ARG A 201 -20.22 2.19 5.90
N LYS A 202 -19.05 2.35 6.51
CA LYS A 202 -17.77 2.62 5.84
C LYS A 202 -16.87 1.40 5.89
N VAL A 203 -15.96 1.33 4.94
CA VAL A 203 -14.81 0.41 4.95
C VAL A 203 -13.54 1.16 5.32
N ASP A 204 -12.50 0.43 5.68
CA ASP A 204 -11.18 1.01 5.90
C ASP A 204 -10.60 1.63 4.62
N ALA A 205 -10.14 2.88 4.72
CA ALA A 205 -9.60 3.62 3.58
C ALA A 205 -8.30 2.98 3.06
N GLY A 206 -7.42 2.52 3.96
CA GLY A 206 -6.17 1.84 3.58
C GLY A 206 -6.44 0.51 2.86
N ALA A 207 -7.42 -0.26 3.34
CA ALA A 207 -7.86 -1.51 2.74
C ALA A 207 -8.38 -1.29 1.31
N LEU A 208 -9.28 -0.31 1.13
CA LEU A 208 -9.79 0.05 -0.19
C LEU A 208 -8.67 0.54 -1.13
N GLY A 209 -7.76 1.37 -0.63
CA GLY A 209 -6.58 1.80 -1.38
C GLY A 209 -5.71 0.63 -1.86
N MET A 210 -5.49 -0.38 -1.01
CA MET A 210 -4.74 -1.58 -1.40
C MET A 210 -5.48 -2.43 -2.44
N LEU A 211 -6.81 -2.53 -2.35
CA LEU A 211 -7.62 -3.20 -3.35
C LEU A 211 -7.47 -2.53 -4.74
N ILE A 212 -7.47 -1.19 -4.79
CA ILE A 212 -7.22 -0.43 -6.04
C ILE A 212 -5.86 -0.80 -6.65
N ILE A 213 -4.81 -0.85 -5.82
CA ILE A 213 -3.45 -1.23 -6.24
C ILE A 213 -3.41 -2.66 -6.80
N LEU A 214 -4.07 -3.62 -6.15
CA LEU A 214 -4.09 -5.02 -6.58
C LEU A 214 -4.90 -5.23 -7.87
N ASP A 215 -6.01 -4.51 -8.06
CA ASP A 215 -6.75 -4.55 -9.32
C ASP A 215 -5.97 -3.93 -10.48
N ALA A 216 -5.19 -2.87 -10.23
CA ALA A 216 -4.26 -2.32 -11.21
C ALA A 216 -3.21 -3.37 -11.66
N LEU A 217 -2.70 -4.19 -10.74
CA LEU A 217 -1.79 -5.29 -11.09
C LEU A 217 -2.48 -6.29 -12.04
N ARG A 218 -3.69 -6.72 -11.68
CA ARG A 218 -4.48 -7.64 -12.50
C ARG A 218 -4.72 -7.09 -13.91
N ARG A 219 -5.13 -5.82 -14.04
CA ARG A 219 -5.38 -5.18 -15.34
C ARG A 219 -4.11 -5.01 -16.16
N ALA A 220 -3.01 -4.58 -15.54
CA ALA A 220 -1.73 -4.40 -16.21
C ALA A 220 -1.19 -5.72 -16.78
N VAL A 221 -1.25 -6.81 -16.00
CA VAL A 221 -0.83 -8.15 -16.44
C VAL A 221 -1.73 -8.69 -17.54
N ALA A 222 -3.04 -8.44 -17.46
CA ALA A 222 -3.99 -8.86 -18.49
C ALA A 222 -3.94 -7.99 -19.77
N GLY A 223 -3.15 -6.92 -19.79
CA GLY A 223 -2.95 -6.06 -20.95
C GLY A 223 -4.09 -5.06 -21.23
N HIS A 224 -5.08 -4.94 -20.34
CA HIS A 224 -6.24 -4.05 -20.52
C HIS A 224 -5.81 -2.58 -20.48
N GLU A 225 -6.25 -1.78 -21.47
CA GLU A 225 -6.05 -0.31 -21.49
C GLU A 225 -6.51 0.34 -20.17
N PRO A 226 -5.95 1.51 -19.82
CA PRO A 226 -6.32 2.24 -18.61
C PRO A 226 -7.73 2.85 -18.73
N ALA A 227 -8.74 2.00 -18.74
CA ALA A 227 -9.98 2.29 -18.05
C ALA A 227 -9.68 2.08 -16.56
N GLY A 228 -10.07 3.01 -15.67
CA GLY A 228 -9.88 2.87 -14.21
C GLY A 228 -10.36 1.51 -13.67
N PRO A 229 -10.09 1.15 -12.40
CA PRO A 229 -10.31 -0.17 -11.85
C PRO A 229 -11.50 -0.91 -12.40
N GLN A 230 -11.26 -2.13 -12.86
CA GLN A 230 -12.31 -2.96 -13.42
C GLN A 230 -13.28 -3.45 -12.32
N LEU A 231 -12.86 -3.35 -11.06
CA LEU A 231 -13.76 -3.33 -9.89
C LEU A 231 -14.85 -2.25 -10.00
N TRP A 232 -14.58 -1.18 -10.76
CA TRP A 232 -15.53 -0.14 -11.10
C TRP A 232 -16.25 -0.46 -12.42
N ALA A 233 -15.70 -1.28 -13.32
CA ALA A 233 -16.31 -1.61 -14.60
C ALA A 233 -17.25 -2.85 -14.55
N GLY A 234 -18.45 -2.67 -13.99
CA GLY A 234 -19.61 -3.57 -14.17
C GLY A 234 -20.58 -3.50 -12.98
N SER A 235 -21.91 -3.35 -13.12
CA SER A 235 -22.81 -3.72 -14.21
C SER A 235 -23.78 -2.59 -14.61
N GLY A 236 -23.79 -2.22 -15.88
CA GLY A 236 -24.80 -1.32 -16.44
C GLY A 236 -24.94 -1.48 -17.94
N GLU A 237 -25.74 -2.46 -18.39
CA GLU A 237 -26.64 -2.13 -19.49
C GLU A 237 -27.69 -1.20 -18.88
N ALA A 238 -27.61 0.08 -19.22
CA ALA A 238 -28.64 1.05 -18.88
C ALA A 238 -29.97 0.54 -19.45
N THR A 239 -30.85 0.07 -18.58
CA THR A 239 -32.27 -0.06 -18.93
C THR A 239 -32.82 1.33 -19.05
N ASP A 240 -32.98 1.77 -20.29
CA ASP A 240 -33.66 3.00 -20.67
C ASP A 240 -35.09 2.98 -20.09
N GLY A 241 -35.41 3.96 -19.24
CA GLY A 241 -36.78 4.24 -18.81
C GLY A 241 -37.10 4.06 -17.32
N ALA A 242 -36.50 4.89 -16.46
CA ALA A 242 -37.15 5.48 -15.29
C ALA A 242 -36.25 6.60 -14.76
N GLU A 243 -36.72 7.84 -14.71
CA GLU A 243 -36.06 8.90 -13.95
C GLU A 243 -36.29 8.62 -12.45
N PRO A 244 -35.26 8.33 -11.63
CA PRO A 244 -35.39 8.42 -10.19
C PRO A 244 -35.19 9.89 -9.78
N ASP A 245 -35.95 10.35 -8.78
CA ASP A 245 -35.68 11.60 -8.10
C ASP A 245 -34.21 11.59 -7.63
N ALA A 246 -33.37 12.43 -8.25
CA ALA A 246 -31.93 12.40 -8.05
C ALA A 246 -31.57 13.06 -6.70
N GLU A 247 -31.64 12.30 -5.61
CA GLU A 247 -30.72 12.52 -4.49
C GLU A 247 -29.30 12.31 -5.04
N GLU A 248 -28.46 13.33 -4.89
CA GLU A 248 -27.06 13.32 -5.32
C GLU A 248 -26.34 12.16 -4.61
N ILE A 249 -26.09 11.05 -5.30
CA ILE A 249 -25.42 9.89 -4.71
C ILE A 249 -24.00 10.32 -4.33
N HIS A 250 -23.65 10.17 -3.05
CA HIS A 250 -22.34 10.56 -2.56
C HIS A 250 -21.26 9.69 -3.24
N PRO A 251 -20.11 10.24 -3.70
CA PRO A 251 -19.09 9.49 -4.43
C PRO A 251 -18.58 8.23 -3.69
N VAL A 252 -18.54 8.29 -2.35
CA VAL A 252 -18.22 7.13 -1.51
C VAL A 252 -19.24 6.01 -1.66
N ASP A 253 -20.53 6.33 -1.66
CA ASP A 253 -21.60 5.34 -1.78
C ASP A 253 -21.56 4.65 -3.15
N GLU A 254 -21.27 5.40 -4.22
CA GLU A 254 -21.10 4.82 -5.55
C GLU A 254 -19.97 3.77 -5.60
N VAL A 255 -18.81 4.11 -4.99
CA VAL A 255 -17.67 3.20 -4.93
C VAL A 255 -17.98 1.97 -4.08
N LEU A 256 -18.60 2.15 -2.92
CA LEU A 256 -19.00 1.06 -2.03
C LEU A 256 -20.01 0.10 -2.69
N ALA A 257 -21.02 0.63 -3.36
CA ALA A 257 -21.99 -0.18 -4.10
C ALA A 257 -21.33 -1.02 -5.19
N ARG A 258 -20.38 -0.44 -5.94
CA ARG A 258 -19.67 -1.13 -7.04
C ARG A 258 -18.79 -2.28 -6.55
N ILE A 259 -18.22 -2.16 -5.35
CA ILE A 259 -17.49 -3.28 -4.72
C ILE A 259 -18.42 -4.27 -3.99
N GLY A 260 -19.74 -4.14 -4.12
CA GLY A 260 -20.72 -5.07 -3.55
C GLY A 260 -21.04 -4.84 -2.07
N TYR A 261 -20.76 -3.65 -1.55
CA TYR A 261 -21.14 -3.28 -0.18
C TYR A 261 -22.65 -2.98 -0.12
N ASP A 262 -23.35 -3.57 0.84
CA ASP A 262 -24.78 -3.31 1.05
C ASP A 262 -24.97 -1.97 1.78
N LEU A 263 -25.56 -0.99 1.07
CA LEU A 263 -25.78 0.38 1.54
C LEU A 263 -27.14 0.58 2.20
N TYR A 264 -27.95 -0.47 2.41
CA TYR A 264 -29.30 -0.32 2.94
C TYR A 264 -29.45 -0.82 4.39
N PRO A 265 -30.08 -0.07 5.33
CA PRO A 265 -30.76 1.25 5.21
C PRO A 265 -29.82 2.44 5.55
N PRO A 266 -30.26 3.74 5.41
CA PRO A 266 -29.43 4.97 5.51
C PRO A 266 -28.56 5.12 6.77
N VAL A 267 -27.53 6.01 6.74
CA VAL A 267 -26.68 6.31 7.91
C VAL A 267 -27.60 6.95 8.94
N ASP A 268 -27.59 6.49 10.18
CA ASP A 268 -28.32 7.16 11.23
C ASP A 268 -27.54 8.42 11.67
N ASP A 269 -28.24 9.50 12.05
CA ASP A 269 -27.60 10.77 12.48
C ASP A 269 -26.65 10.56 13.68
N ALA A 270 -26.87 9.49 14.44
CA ALA A 270 -26.03 9.06 15.55
C ALA A 270 -24.60 8.66 15.13
N ASP A 271 -24.40 8.09 13.95
CA ASP A 271 -23.08 7.66 13.46
C ASP A 271 -22.20 8.86 13.11
N THR A 272 -22.81 9.93 12.60
CA THR A 272 -22.10 11.19 12.26
C THR A 272 -21.52 11.84 13.51
N ALA A 273 -22.29 11.90 14.61
CA ALA A 273 -21.83 12.46 15.86
C ALA A 273 -20.68 11.65 16.51
N VAL A 274 -20.70 10.32 16.38
CA VAL A 274 -19.61 9.45 16.85
C VAL A 274 -18.33 9.69 16.04
N LEU A 275 -18.45 9.78 14.72
CA LEU A 275 -17.32 10.09 13.83
C LEU A 275 -16.73 11.49 14.08
N GLU A 276 -17.58 12.48 14.36
CA GLU A 276 -17.12 13.82 14.76
C GLU A 276 -16.39 13.79 16.10
N ALA A 277 -16.92 13.09 17.11
CA ALA A 277 -16.25 12.96 18.40
C ALA A 277 -14.88 12.27 18.29
N LEU A 278 -14.75 11.25 17.44
CA LEU A 278 -13.47 10.58 17.15
C LEU A 278 -12.48 11.52 16.44
N ARG A 279 -12.97 12.37 15.53
CA ARG A 279 -12.15 13.39 14.86
C ARG A 279 -11.64 14.43 15.85
N GLU A 280 -12.46 14.86 16.80
CA GLU A 280 -12.09 15.81 17.86
C GLU A 280 -11.14 15.21 18.90
N ALA A 281 -11.16 13.89 19.10
CA ALA A 281 -10.28 13.20 20.04
C ALA A 281 -8.83 13.05 19.54
N ASN A 282 -8.55 13.23 18.24
CA ASN A 282 -7.20 13.13 17.71
C ASN A 282 -6.32 14.29 18.19
N SER A 283 -5.25 13.95 18.92
CA SER A 283 -4.27 14.90 19.44
C SER A 283 -2.84 14.36 19.25
N GLY A 284 -1.83 15.21 19.49
CA GLY A 284 -0.43 14.86 19.28
C GLY A 284 0.07 15.13 17.86
N VAL A 285 1.18 14.48 17.51
CA VAL A 285 1.88 14.65 16.23
C VAL A 285 2.26 13.30 15.60
N GLU A 286 2.27 13.26 14.28
CA GLU A 286 3.01 12.27 13.50
C GLU A 286 4.45 12.76 13.32
N ILE A 287 5.40 11.89 13.60
CA ILE A 287 6.80 12.10 13.24
C ILE A 287 7.23 11.03 12.25
N MET A 288 7.78 11.51 11.13
CA MET A 288 8.53 10.68 10.20
C MET A 288 9.98 11.12 10.14
N ALA A 289 10.92 10.19 10.22
CA ALA A 289 12.34 10.48 10.14
C ALA A 289 13.11 9.34 9.46
N THR A 290 14.30 9.66 8.97
CA THR A 290 15.24 8.69 8.41
C THR A 290 16.52 8.71 9.24
N LEU A 291 17.05 7.54 9.57
CA LEU A 291 18.27 7.36 10.38
C LEU A 291 19.16 6.29 9.76
N ASP A 292 20.46 6.38 9.98
CA ASP A 292 21.39 5.27 9.72
C ASP A 292 21.70 4.61 11.05
N LEU A 293 21.31 3.34 11.18
CA LEU A 293 21.37 2.61 12.43
C LEU A 293 21.80 1.17 12.17
N THR A 294 22.44 0.58 13.19
CA THR A 294 22.56 -0.88 13.27
C THR A 294 21.19 -1.50 13.49
N ALA A 295 21.04 -2.80 13.19
CA ALA A 295 19.79 -3.50 13.48
C ALA A 295 19.44 -3.50 14.98
N LEU A 296 20.45 -3.50 15.86
CA LEU A 296 20.26 -3.42 17.31
C LEU A 296 19.71 -2.05 17.74
N ASP A 297 20.28 -0.98 17.22
CA ASP A 297 19.83 0.38 17.54
C ASP A 297 18.43 0.64 16.97
N ALA A 298 18.12 0.15 15.77
CA ALA A 298 16.78 0.22 15.21
C ALA A 298 15.74 -0.53 16.05
N ALA A 299 16.11 -1.71 16.60
CA ALA A 299 15.25 -2.44 17.52
C ALA A 299 15.03 -1.67 18.83
N ALA A 300 16.05 -1.00 19.36
CA ALA A 300 15.94 -0.15 20.54
C ALA A 300 15.03 1.07 20.29
N VAL A 301 15.20 1.77 19.16
CA VAL A 301 14.30 2.87 18.74
C VAL A 301 12.86 2.39 18.67
N ARG A 302 12.61 1.23 18.03
CA ARG A 302 11.25 0.68 17.93
C ARG A 302 10.66 0.39 19.31
N TYR A 303 11.44 -0.21 20.21
CA TYR A 303 10.99 -0.53 21.56
C TYR A 303 10.63 0.74 22.34
N GLU A 304 11.53 1.73 22.38
CA GLU A 304 11.34 2.95 23.16
C GLU A 304 10.18 3.81 22.63
N LEU A 305 10.00 3.88 21.31
CA LEU A 305 8.85 4.57 20.70
C LEU A 305 7.54 3.82 20.96
N ALA A 306 7.53 2.48 20.91
CA ALA A 306 6.33 1.69 21.14
C ALA A 306 5.85 1.72 22.61
N GLU A 307 6.73 2.01 23.56
CA GLU A 307 6.31 2.22 24.97
C GLU A 307 5.57 3.55 25.18
N ARG A 308 5.71 4.52 24.27
CA ARG A 308 5.33 5.93 24.49
C ARG A 308 4.53 6.54 23.35
N GLY A 309 4.18 5.75 22.34
CA GLY A 309 3.52 6.19 21.13
C GLY A 309 2.82 5.04 20.43
N ASP A 310 2.00 5.41 19.45
CA ASP A 310 1.16 4.51 18.68
C ASP A 310 1.62 4.45 17.22
N SER A 311 1.12 3.46 16.48
CA SER A 311 1.40 3.30 15.03
C SER A 311 2.89 3.32 14.69
N VAL A 312 3.71 2.68 15.53
CA VAL A 312 5.17 2.69 15.38
C VAL A 312 5.59 1.76 14.25
N ILE A 313 6.30 2.31 13.26
CA ILE A 313 6.98 1.57 12.20
C ILE A 313 8.45 1.94 12.22
N VAL A 314 9.32 0.92 12.24
CA VAL A 314 10.76 1.07 12.00
C VAL A 314 11.16 0.06 10.93
N SER A 315 11.42 0.54 9.71
CA SER A 315 11.74 -0.33 8.57
C SER A 315 13.09 0.00 7.95
N ALA A 316 13.87 -1.04 7.67
CA ALA A 316 15.05 -0.93 6.84
C ALA A 316 14.63 -0.55 5.41
N VAL A 317 15.38 0.38 4.83
CA VAL A 317 15.24 0.87 3.46
C VAL A 317 16.31 0.20 2.59
N SER A 318 17.58 0.46 2.91
CA SER A 318 18.72 0.00 2.14
C SER A 318 19.93 -0.22 3.03
N GLN A 319 20.78 -1.17 2.65
CA GLN A 319 22.04 -1.43 3.35
C GLN A 319 23.08 -0.39 2.93
N LEU A 320 23.82 0.15 3.89
CA LEU A 320 24.90 1.11 3.64
C LEU A 320 26.27 0.43 3.75
N ASP A 321 26.43 -0.42 4.75
CA ASP A 321 27.60 -1.27 4.99
C ASP A 321 27.19 -2.56 5.73
N ASP A 322 28.17 -3.36 6.15
CA ASP A 322 27.94 -4.71 6.70
C ASP A 322 26.97 -4.73 7.89
N ASP A 323 27.01 -3.70 8.75
CA ASP A 323 26.20 -3.65 9.99
C ASP A 323 25.20 -2.48 10.03
N THR A 324 25.32 -1.51 9.11
CA THR A 324 24.51 -0.29 9.08
C THR A 324 23.53 -0.27 7.93
N TRP A 325 22.29 0.08 8.26
CA TRP A 325 21.20 0.23 7.30
C TRP A 325 20.60 1.62 7.44
N ARG A 326 20.05 2.12 6.33
CA ARG A 326 19.13 3.25 6.36
C ARG A 326 17.77 2.75 6.83
N TRP A 327 17.21 3.41 7.84
CA TRP A 327 15.90 3.11 8.42
C TRP A 327 14.95 4.27 8.25
N ARG A 328 13.70 3.96 7.91
CA ARG A 328 12.57 4.88 7.98
C ARG A 328 11.80 4.62 9.26
N VAL A 329 11.52 5.68 10.00
CA VAL A 329 10.74 5.65 11.24
C VAL A 329 9.46 6.45 11.05
N HIS A 330 8.35 5.89 11.49
CA HIS A 330 7.04 6.52 11.66
C HIS A 330 6.59 6.30 13.10
N VAL A 331 6.11 7.34 13.77
CA VAL A 331 5.47 7.22 15.09
C VAL A 331 4.39 8.29 15.28
N HIS A 332 3.30 7.95 15.95
CA HIS A 332 2.35 8.92 16.50
C HIS A 332 2.64 9.09 17.99
N VAL A 333 2.80 10.33 18.45
CA VAL A 333 3.10 10.64 19.85
C VAL A 333 2.37 11.89 20.31
N GLU A 334 2.02 11.96 21.60
CA GLU A 334 1.49 13.19 22.19
C GLU A 334 2.55 14.30 22.23
N ASP A 335 3.78 13.94 22.60
CA ASP A 335 4.90 14.86 22.74
C ASP A 335 5.96 14.64 21.67
N GLN A 336 6.12 15.62 20.77
CA GLN A 336 7.11 15.57 19.70
C GLN A 336 8.55 15.48 20.22
N GLN A 337 8.83 16.13 21.35
CA GLN A 337 10.18 16.26 21.89
C GLN A 337 10.67 14.91 22.39
N MET A 338 9.79 14.15 23.04
CA MET A 338 10.06 12.79 23.50
C MET A 338 10.51 11.89 22.34
N ALA A 339 9.81 11.89 21.22
CA ALA A 339 10.17 11.06 20.07
C ALA A 339 11.50 11.51 19.44
N LEU A 340 11.72 12.83 19.31
CA LEU A 340 12.99 13.36 18.79
C LEU A 340 14.19 13.00 19.69
N GLU A 341 14.01 12.98 21.01
CA GLU A 341 15.06 12.56 21.96
C GLU A 341 15.42 11.08 21.80
N VAL A 342 14.41 10.19 21.65
CA VAL A 342 14.65 8.76 21.38
C VAL A 342 15.45 8.58 20.08
N LEU A 343 15.08 9.28 19.02
CA LEU A 343 15.77 9.22 17.73
C LEU A 343 17.23 9.70 17.83
N ARG A 344 17.47 10.83 18.50
CA ARG A 344 18.82 11.39 18.70
C ARG A 344 19.70 10.56 19.63
N GLY A 345 19.09 9.87 20.58
CA GLY A 345 19.81 8.99 21.49
C GLY A 345 20.51 7.82 20.79
N ARG A 346 20.11 7.49 19.56
CA ARG A 346 20.60 6.32 18.80
C ARG A 346 21.26 6.66 17.46
N GLY A 347 20.94 7.80 16.86
CA GLY A 347 21.54 8.23 15.59
C GLY A 347 21.25 9.68 15.25
N THR A 348 21.57 10.08 14.02
CA THR A 348 21.30 11.44 13.53
C THR A 348 20.05 11.43 12.63
N PRO A 349 18.88 11.86 13.14
CA PRO A 349 17.67 11.91 12.34
C PRO A 349 17.76 12.98 11.25
N ARG A 350 17.30 12.62 10.05
CA ARG A 350 17.23 13.46 8.86
C ARG A 350 15.89 13.29 8.17
N ASN A 351 15.57 14.20 7.24
CA ASN A 351 14.26 14.23 6.56
C ASN A 351 13.09 14.18 7.55
N ILE A 352 13.24 14.92 8.65
CA ILE A 352 12.27 14.93 9.74
C ILE A 352 11.07 15.75 9.29
N THR A 353 9.92 15.09 9.30
CA THR A 353 8.62 15.74 9.17
C THR A 353 7.88 15.59 10.48
N VAL A 354 7.32 16.70 10.96
CA VAL A 354 6.32 16.68 12.02
C VAL A 354 5.00 17.21 11.46
N THR A 355 3.92 16.46 11.67
CA THR A 355 2.56 16.81 11.24
C THR A 355 1.63 16.74 12.45
N GLY A 356 0.87 17.80 12.72
CA GLY A 356 -0.12 17.78 13.80
C GLY A 356 -1.28 16.84 13.48
N LEU A 357 -1.70 16.01 14.43
CA LEU A 357 -2.82 15.07 14.24
C LEU A 357 -4.18 15.71 14.51
N ALA A 358 -4.21 16.77 15.31
CA ALA A 358 -5.42 17.55 15.60
C ALA A 358 -5.84 18.40 14.40
N LYS A 359 -7.16 18.46 14.14
CA LYS A 359 -7.77 19.12 12.96
C LYS A 359 -7.24 20.55 12.70
N GLU A 360 -6.96 21.31 13.74
CA GLU A 360 -6.50 22.70 13.66
C GLU A 360 -5.01 22.85 13.26
N ASP A 361 -4.20 21.82 13.51
CA ASP A 361 -2.75 21.83 13.29
C ASP A 361 -2.31 21.00 12.06
N ARG A 362 -3.24 20.34 11.34
CA ARG A 362 -2.92 19.48 10.18
C ARG A 362 -2.26 20.21 9.01
N MET A 363 -2.56 21.49 8.81
CA MET A 363 -1.89 22.31 7.78
C MET A 363 -0.48 22.76 8.21
N ARG A 364 -0.11 22.58 9.48
CA ARG A 364 1.23 22.90 10.01
C ARG A 364 2.13 21.68 9.92
N ARG A 365 2.42 21.25 8.69
CA ARG A 365 3.54 20.34 8.44
C ARG A 365 4.84 21.15 8.51
N VAL A 366 5.70 20.81 9.48
CA VAL A 366 6.99 21.49 9.65
C VAL A 366 8.09 20.51 9.29
N ARG A 367 8.93 20.90 8.32
CA ARG A 367 10.21 20.22 8.10
C ARG A 367 11.17 20.76 9.14
N VAL A 368 11.68 19.87 9.98
CA VAL A 368 12.60 20.23 11.04
C VAL A 368 14.01 19.99 10.55
N ASP A 369 14.85 21.03 10.55
CA ASP A 369 16.26 20.85 10.25
C ASP A 369 16.91 20.12 11.42
N SER A 370 17.68 19.08 11.11
CA SER A 370 18.52 18.38 12.08
C SER A 370 19.45 19.32 12.87
N ALA A 371 19.82 20.47 12.29
CA ALA A 371 20.65 21.48 12.95
C ALA A 371 19.87 22.38 13.93
N ASP A 372 18.55 22.49 13.79
CA ASP A 372 17.69 23.32 14.66
C ASP A 372 17.20 22.55 15.90
N LEU A 373 17.75 21.36 16.10
CA LEU A 373 17.38 20.43 17.14
C LEU A 373 18.24 20.53 18.41
N ASP A 374 19.33 21.30 18.36
CA ASP A 374 20.32 21.47 19.44
C ASP A 374 19.93 22.50 20.52
#